data_AF-A0A921BF70-F1
#
_entry.id   AF-A0A921BF70-F1
#
_cell.length_a   1.000
_cell.length_b   1.000
_cell.length_c   1.000
_cell.angle_alpha   90.00
_cell.angle_beta   90.00
_cell.angle_gamma   90.00
#
_symmetry.space_group_name_H-M   'P 1'
#
loop_
_entity.id
_entity.type
_entity.pdbx_description
1 polymer ?
#
loop_
_entity_poly.entity_id
_entity_poly.type
_entity_poly.pdbx_seq_one_letter_code
_entity_poly.pdbx_strand_id
1 'polypeptide(L)'
;MNQCTQSNSLATPLGATPPTRLAGGVELGGIRIQVMWPCLDGFASVSFLFGPAFGPFTSNLMNWVCEEGFCDEATRDKDWVEYAMMLIDGRESAEEYQRVKDILTAFFATKTKAELLEAAMKRRVLITPVTTTEEVVNSEQLDFRGYWESVTHDDGSTVHYPGAFAKFAETPLQVLAEAPRLGEHTVQVLNEPDRSADIAISEPTASTALPLKGVKVLDFMWAMAGPAASRVLADYGAEIVRVESANKLDAVRSLSPFPADVADPDKSGIYHNMNAGKRGLPSIWPSRGLLMSYGT
;
A
#
# COMPACT_ATOMS: atom_id res chain seq x y z
N MET A 1 -16.04 2.75 10.53
CA MET A 1 -15.57 1.37 10.34
C MET A 1 -14.32 1.46 9.47
N ASN A 2 -13.13 1.49 10.08
CA ASN A 2 -11.87 1.67 9.37
C ASN A 2 -11.54 0.37 8.62
N GLN A 3 -11.85 0.31 7.33
CA GLN A 3 -11.47 -0.83 6.50
C GLN A 3 -10.08 -0.58 5.92
N CYS A 4 -9.05 -1.04 6.64
CA CYS A 4 -7.83 -1.47 5.98
C CYS A 4 -8.11 -2.86 5.37
N THR A 5 -7.51 -3.16 4.24
CA THR A 5 -7.66 -4.43 3.50
C THR A 5 -7.28 -5.69 4.28
N GLN A 6 -6.77 -5.57 5.52
CA GLN A 6 -6.59 -6.70 6.44
C GLN A 6 -7.73 -6.92 7.44
N SER A 7 -8.71 -6.02 7.54
CA SER A 7 -9.81 -6.10 8.53
C SER A 7 -10.80 -7.23 8.25
N ASN A 8 -10.96 -7.66 6.98
CA ASN A 8 -11.85 -8.78 6.64
C ASN A 8 -11.36 -10.14 7.18
N SER A 9 -10.11 -10.23 7.65
CA SER A 9 -9.62 -11.40 8.38
C SER A 9 -9.95 -11.36 9.88
N LEU A 10 -10.31 -10.20 10.42
CA LEU A 10 -10.61 -10.00 11.85
C LEU A 10 -12.11 -9.87 12.13
N ALA A 11 -12.90 -9.38 11.16
CA ALA A 11 -14.36 -9.31 11.27
C ALA A 11 -15.01 -9.37 9.88
N THR A 12 -16.02 -10.22 9.74
CA THR A 12 -16.86 -10.31 8.54
C THR A 12 -18.00 -9.30 8.64
N PRO A 13 -18.24 -8.46 7.62
CA PRO A 13 -19.43 -7.62 7.58
C PRO A 13 -20.71 -8.45 7.73
N LEU A 14 -21.72 -7.92 8.41
CA LEU A 14 -23.00 -8.63 8.62
C LEU A 14 -23.62 -8.97 7.26
N GLY A 15 -23.81 -10.27 6.99
CA GLY A 15 -24.39 -10.78 5.74
C GLY A 15 -23.39 -10.97 4.58
N ALA A 16 -22.10 -10.69 4.78
CA ALA A 16 -21.08 -10.94 3.75
C ALA A 16 -20.54 -12.37 3.82
N THR A 17 -20.14 -12.91 2.67
CA THR A 17 -19.36 -14.15 2.60
C THR A 17 -17.93 -13.87 3.05
N PRO A 18 -17.42 -14.55 4.10
CA PRO A 18 -16.06 -14.32 4.58
C PRO A 18 -15.04 -14.76 3.52
N PRO A 19 -13.96 -14.00 3.30
CA PRO A 19 -12.89 -14.44 2.43
C PRO A 19 -12.10 -15.58 3.08
N THR A 20 -11.76 -16.60 2.31
CA THR A 20 -10.89 -17.70 2.76
C THR A 20 -9.47 -17.45 2.26
N ARG A 21 -8.49 -17.37 3.17
CA ARG A 21 -7.08 -17.25 2.79
C ARG A 21 -6.59 -18.57 2.19
N LEU A 22 -5.89 -18.50 1.07
CA LEU A 22 -5.23 -19.63 0.42
C LEU A 22 -3.72 -19.39 0.37
N ALA A 23 -2.92 -20.45 0.26
CA ALA A 23 -1.50 -20.29 -0.05
C ALA A 23 -1.36 -19.58 -1.39
N GLY A 24 -0.78 -18.37 -1.38
CA GLY A 24 -0.61 -17.55 -2.57
C GLY A 24 -1.89 -16.97 -3.17
N GLY A 25 -2.97 -16.82 -2.39
CA GLY A 25 -4.23 -16.28 -2.89
C GLY A 25 -5.31 -16.07 -1.84
N VAL A 26 -6.50 -15.70 -2.31
CA VAL A 26 -7.72 -15.58 -1.51
C VAL A 26 -8.90 -16.13 -2.31
N GLU A 27 -9.83 -16.79 -1.64
CA GLU A 27 -11.14 -17.11 -2.19
C GLU A 27 -12.15 -16.06 -1.73
N LEU A 28 -12.81 -15.42 -2.69
CA LEU A 28 -13.81 -14.39 -2.43
C LEU A 28 -15.01 -14.64 -3.34
N GLY A 29 -16.20 -14.85 -2.76
CA GLY A 29 -17.44 -15.07 -3.52
C GLY A 29 -17.37 -16.28 -4.46
N GLY A 30 -16.66 -17.34 -4.09
CA GLY A 30 -16.45 -18.53 -4.92
C GLY A 30 -15.38 -18.38 -6.02
N ILE A 31 -14.76 -17.20 -6.14
CA ILE A 31 -13.68 -16.94 -7.10
C ILE A 31 -12.33 -17.09 -6.40
N ARG A 32 -11.47 -17.96 -6.93
CA ARG A 32 -10.08 -18.11 -6.46
C ARG A 32 -9.18 -17.06 -7.12
N ILE A 33 -8.82 -16.04 -6.35
CA ILE A 33 -7.86 -15.01 -6.74
C ILE A 33 -6.46 -15.52 -6.42
N GLN A 34 -5.65 -15.72 -7.46
CA GLN A 34 -4.25 -16.12 -7.34
C GLN A 34 -3.36 -14.89 -7.44
N VAL A 35 -2.51 -14.69 -6.44
CA VAL A 35 -1.56 -13.58 -6.42
C VAL A 35 -0.11 -14.03 -6.54
N MET A 36 0.17 -15.33 -6.34
CA MET A 36 1.52 -15.89 -6.46
C MET A 36 1.66 -16.71 -7.73
N TRP A 37 2.74 -16.49 -8.47
CA TRP A 37 2.99 -17.11 -9.76
C TRP A 37 4.43 -17.64 -9.81
N PRO A 38 4.66 -18.89 -10.22
CA PRO A 38 6.00 -19.41 -10.43
C PRO A 38 6.65 -18.71 -11.62
N CYS A 39 7.96 -18.47 -11.52
CA CYS A 39 8.80 -17.92 -12.57
C CYS A 39 10.12 -18.72 -12.65
N LEU A 40 11.00 -18.40 -13.61
CA LEU A 40 12.21 -19.19 -13.91
C LEU A 40 13.11 -19.45 -12.67
N ASP A 41 13.17 -18.47 -11.78
CA ASP A 41 14.09 -18.39 -10.64
C ASP A 41 13.34 -18.16 -9.30
N GLY A 42 12.08 -18.59 -9.21
CA GLY A 42 11.31 -18.58 -7.98
C GLY A 42 9.84 -18.23 -8.18
N PHE A 43 9.39 -17.17 -7.49
CA PHE A 43 8.01 -16.71 -7.56
C PHE A 43 7.94 -15.18 -7.69
N ALA A 44 6.85 -14.72 -8.28
CA ALA A 44 6.44 -13.33 -8.29
C ALA A 44 5.03 -13.17 -7.72
N SER A 45 4.81 -12.08 -7.01
CA SER A 45 3.49 -11.61 -6.63
C SER A 45 2.94 -10.74 -7.76
N VAL A 46 1.82 -11.15 -8.36
CA VAL A 46 1.15 -10.45 -9.47
C VAL A 46 -0.27 -10.13 -9.05
N SER A 47 -0.62 -8.85 -9.08
CA SER A 47 -1.99 -8.39 -8.80
C SER A 47 -2.85 -8.48 -10.06
N PHE A 48 -3.18 -9.70 -10.49
CA PHE A 48 -4.16 -9.95 -11.55
C PHE A 48 -5.57 -9.76 -10.98
N LEU A 49 -6.01 -8.50 -10.96
CA LEU A 49 -7.27 -8.05 -10.36
C LEU A 49 -8.08 -7.25 -11.37
N PHE A 50 -9.36 -7.05 -11.07
CA PHE A 50 -10.33 -6.44 -11.98
C PHE A 50 -11.00 -5.22 -11.35
N GLY A 51 -11.81 -4.52 -12.14
CA GLY A 51 -12.51 -3.31 -11.69
C GLY A 51 -11.76 -2.03 -12.05
N PRO A 52 -12.39 -0.85 -11.87
CA PRO A 52 -11.86 0.42 -12.38
C PRO A 52 -10.45 0.77 -11.86
N ALA A 53 -10.11 0.34 -10.65
CA ALA A 53 -8.81 0.59 -10.04
C ALA A 53 -7.67 -0.30 -10.60
N PHE A 54 -8.00 -1.52 -11.08
CA PHE A 54 -7.00 -2.54 -11.47
C PHE A 54 -7.03 -2.90 -12.95
N GLY A 55 -8.18 -2.80 -13.60
CA GLY A 55 -8.41 -3.14 -15.01
C GLY A 55 -7.40 -2.55 -15.99
N PRO A 56 -6.97 -1.27 -15.87
CA PRO A 56 -5.93 -0.71 -16.73
C PRO A 56 -4.57 -1.42 -16.59
N PHE A 57 -4.18 -1.82 -15.38
CA PHE A 57 -2.94 -2.56 -15.14
C PHE A 57 -3.03 -3.99 -15.68
N THR A 58 -4.20 -4.62 -15.52
CA THR A 58 -4.48 -5.94 -16.10
C THR A 58 -4.48 -5.90 -17.63
N SER A 59 -5.03 -4.85 -18.23
CA SER A 59 -4.97 -4.63 -19.68
C SER A 59 -3.52 -4.53 -20.18
N ASN A 60 -2.66 -3.77 -19.46
CA ASN A 60 -1.23 -3.69 -19.81
C ASN A 60 -0.52 -5.06 -19.70
N LEU A 61 -0.86 -5.85 -18.69
CA LEU A 61 -0.34 -7.21 -18.54
C LEU A 61 -0.76 -8.08 -19.71
N MET A 62 -2.04 -8.09 -20.08
CA MET A 62 -2.56 -8.94 -21.14
C MET A 62 -2.09 -8.51 -22.53
N ASN A 63 -1.87 -7.21 -22.75
CA ASN A 63 -1.16 -6.71 -23.94
C ASN A 63 0.24 -7.31 -24.04
N TRP A 64 1.01 -7.32 -22.95
CA TRP A 64 2.35 -7.90 -22.94
C TRP A 64 2.34 -9.42 -23.17
N VAL A 65 1.41 -10.13 -22.55
CA VAL A 65 1.22 -11.59 -22.75
C VAL A 65 0.88 -11.90 -24.20
N CYS A 66 0.03 -11.10 -24.84
CA CYS A 66 -0.34 -11.26 -26.25
C CYS A 66 0.82 -10.89 -27.20
N GLU A 67 1.56 -9.81 -26.92
CA GLU A 67 2.76 -9.41 -27.66
C GLU A 67 3.80 -10.54 -27.75
N GLU A 68 3.92 -11.33 -26.68
CA GLU A 68 4.84 -12.48 -26.63
C GLU A 68 4.21 -13.79 -27.13
N GLY A 69 2.98 -13.75 -27.65
CA GLY A 69 2.34 -14.87 -28.32
C GLY A 69 1.72 -15.92 -27.40
N PHE A 70 1.47 -15.60 -26.12
CA PHE A 70 0.86 -16.53 -25.17
C PHE A 70 -0.67 -16.53 -25.22
N CYS A 71 -1.29 -15.48 -25.79
CA CYS A 71 -2.74 -15.43 -25.99
C CYS A 71 -3.13 -14.70 -27.27
N ASP A 72 -4.39 -14.90 -27.67
CA ASP A 72 -5.01 -14.24 -28.82
C ASP A 72 -5.65 -12.89 -28.42
N GLU A 73 -6.06 -12.14 -29.44
CA GLU A 73 -6.70 -10.84 -29.27
C GLU A 73 -8.02 -10.93 -28.50
N ALA A 74 -8.77 -12.01 -28.70
CA ALA A 74 -10.01 -12.26 -27.97
C ALA A 74 -9.77 -12.39 -26.45
N THR A 75 -8.65 -12.97 -26.04
CA THR A 75 -8.25 -13.02 -24.63
C THR A 75 -7.70 -11.67 -24.17
N ARG A 76 -6.83 -11.02 -24.97
CA ARG A 76 -6.23 -9.71 -24.65
C ARG A 76 -7.29 -8.63 -24.38
N ASP A 77 -8.29 -8.56 -25.24
CA ASP A 77 -9.27 -7.48 -25.33
C ASP A 77 -10.53 -7.69 -24.47
N LYS A 78 -10.51 -8.68 -23.55
CA LYS A 78 -11.58 -8.83 -22.55
C LYS A 78 -11.72 -7.57 -21.72
N ASP A 79 -12.94 -7.30 -21.26
CA ASP A 79 -13.21 -6.15 -20.39
C ASP A 79 -12.70 -6.42 -18.97
N TRP A 80 -11.42 -6.14 -18.73
CA TRP A 80 -10.77 -6.33 -17.43
C TRP A 80 -11.30 -5.42 -16.32
N VAL A 81 -12.13 -4.43 -16.65
CA VAL A 81 -12.83 -3.60 -15.67
C VAL A 81 -14.10 -4.32 -15.20
N GLU A 82 -14.93 -4.81 -16.13
CA GLU A 82 -16.17 -5.53 -15.83
C GLU A 82 -15.97 -7.02 -15.52
N TYR A 83 -14.77 -7.57 -15.73
CA TYR A 83 -14.51 -9.01 -15.68
C TYR A 83 -14.95 -9.68 -14.38
N ALA A 84 -14.77 -9.02 -13.23
CA ALA A 84 -15.27 -9.55 -11.95
C ALA A 84 -16.79 -9.70 -11.94
N MET A 85 -17.54 -8.72 -12.48
CA MET A 85 -18.99 -8.80 -12.60
C MET A 85 -19.39 -9.89 -13.59
N MET A 86 -18.68 -10.02 -14.71
CA MET A 86 -18.91 -11.06 -15.69
C MET A 86 -18.76 -12.48 -15.10
N LEU A 87 -17.80 -12.67 -14.18
CA LEU A 87 -17.66 -13.94 -13.46
C LEU A 87 -18.79 -14.19 -12.45
N ILE A 88 -19.26 -13.14 -11.78
CA ILE A 88 -20.33 -13.24 -10.76
C ILE A 88 -21.69 -13.50 -11.41
N ASP A 89 -22.01 -12.81 -12.51
CA ASP A 89 -23.29 -12.93 -13.21
C ASP A 89 -23.31 -14.03 -14.28
N GLY A 90 -22.18 -14.69 -14.52
CA GLY A 90 -22.04 -15.83 -15.41
C GLY A 90 -21.87 -15.49 -16.90
N ARG A 91 -21.67 -14.21 -17.26
CA ARG A 91 -21.25 -13.82 -18.61
C ARG A 91 -19.86 -14.36 -18.97
N GLU A 92 -19.01 -14.61 -17.98
CA GLU A 92 -17.74 -15.33 -18.11
C GLU A 92 -17.72 -16.55 -17.21
N SER A 93 -17.16 -17.64 -17.73
CA SER A 93 -17.14 -18.91 -17.00
C SER A 93 -15.90 -19.06 -16.11
N ALA A 94 -16.03 -19.87 -15.06
CA ALA A 94 -14.90 -20.22 -14.20
C ALA A 94 -13.81 -20.98 -14.99
N GLU A 95 -14.20 -21.78 -15.98
CA GLU A 95 -13.28 -22.49 -16.88
C GLU A 95 -12.47 -21.53 -17.74
N GLU A 96 -13.10 -20.47 -18.25
CA GLU A 96 -12.39 -19.45 -19.04
C GLU A 96 -11.41 -18.67 -18.17
N TYR A 97 -11.81 -18.30 -16.95
CA TYR A 97 -10.90 -17.66 -16.00
C TYR A 97 -9.71 -18.57 -15.65
N GLN A 98 -9.95 -19.87 -15.47
CA GLN A 98 -8.87 -20.83 -15.24
C GLN A 98 -7.96 -20.95 -16.47
N ARG A 99 -8.50 -20.97 -17.70
CA ARG A 99 -7.71 -20.95 -18.95
C ARG A 99 -6.79 -19.73 -19.03
N VAL A 100 -7.29 -18.54 -18.68
CA VAL A 100 -6.48 -17.32 -18.63
C VAL A 100 -5.36 -17.42 -17.59
N LYS A 101 -5.64 -18.00 -16.42
CA LYS A 101 -4.60 -18.25 -15.42
C LYS A 101 -3.56 -19.26 -15.91
N ASP A 102 -3.95 -20.27 -16.66
CA ASP A 102 -2.98 -21.24 -17.21
C ASP A 102 -2.05 -20.57 -18.23
N ILE A 103 -2.59 -19.67 -19.06
CA ILE A 103 -1.80 -18.80 -19.97
C ILE A 103 -0.80 -17.96 -19.18
N LEU A 104 -1.26 -17.27 -18.13
CA LEU A 104 -0.39 -16.44 -17.30
C LEU A 104 0.68 -17.28 -16.60
N THR A 105 0.34 -18.48 -16.15
CA THR A 105 1.31 -19.42 -15.54
C THR A 105 2.39 -19.80 -16.54
N ALA A 106 2.01 -20.16 -17.77
CA ALA A 106 2.97 -20.49 -18.82
C ALA A 106 3.86 -19.29 -19.18
N PHE A 107 3.26 -18.09 -19.26
CA PHE A 107 3.99 -16.85 -19.52
C PHE A 107 5.02 -16.54 -18.43
N PHE A 108 4.61 -16.49 -17.15
CA PHE A 108 5.51 -16.15 -16.05
C PHE A 108 6.61 -17.19 -15.85
N ALA A 109 6.35 -18.46 -16.17
CA ALA A 109 7.37 -19.51 -16.15
C ALA A 109 8.54 -19.27 -17.13
N THR A 110 8.40 -18.34 -18.09
CA THR A 110 9.49 -17.96 -19.02
C THR A 110 10.26 -16.72 -18.60
N LYS A 111 9.93 -16.11 -17.46
CA LYS A 111 10.54 -14.87 -16.99
C LYS A 111 11.32 -15.08 -15.71
N THR A 112 12.41 -14.34 -15.56
CA THR A 112 13.15 -14.21 -14.29
C THR A 112 12.50 -13.14 -13.42
N LYS A 113 12.74 -13.20 -12.11
CA LYS A 113 12.31 -12.16 -11.15
C LYS A 113 12.79 -10.77 -11.55
N ALA A 114 14.02 -10.66 -12.06
CA ALA A 114 14.59 -9.39 -12.51
C ALA A 114 13.83 -8.81 -13.70
N GLU A 115 13.55 -9.61 -14.73
CA GLU A 115 12.77 -9.18 -15.90
C GLU A 115 11.35 -8.75 -15.52
N LEU A 116 10.73 -9.47 -14.58
CA LEU A 116 9.40 -9.14 -14.08
C LEU A 116 9.38 -7.79 -13.33
N LEU A 117 10.39 -7.52 -12.49
CA LEU A 117 10.52 -6.24 -11.80
C LEU A 117 10.75 -5.07 -12.77
N GLU A 118 11.60 -5.28 -13.77
CA GLU A 118 11.85 -4.28 -14.80
C GLU A 118 10.59 -3.99 -15.63
N ALA A 119 9.87 -5.03 -16.01
CA ALA A 119 8.60 -4.93 -16.72
C ALA A 119 7.53 -4.21 -15.89
N ALA A 120 7.47 -4.44 -14.58
CA ALA A 120 6.54 -3.74 -13.67
C ALA A 120 6.65 -2.21 -13.81
N MET A 121 7.88 -1.69 -13.83
CA MET A 121 8.15 -0.26 -13.99
C MET A 121 7.89 0.23 -15.41
N LYS A 122 8.41 -0.49 -16.43
CA LYS A 122 8.33 -0.06 -17.83
C LYS A 122 6.92 -0.12 -18.40
N ARG A 123 6.22 -1.22 -18.13
CA ARG A 123 4.91 -1.55 -18.71
C ARG A 123 3.74 -1.13 -17.82
N ARG A 124 4.03 -0.61 -16.61
CA ARG A 124 3.02 -0.22 -15.62
C ARG A 124 2.08 -1.41 -15.34
N VAL A 125 2.67 -2.52 -14.93
CA VAL A 125 1.97 -3.72 -14.46
C VAL A 125 2.26 -3.93 -12.98
N LEU A 126 1.34 -4.56 -12.26
CA LEU A 126 1.43 -4.72 -10.80
C LEU A 126 2.10 -6.05 -10.45
N ILE A 127 3.43 -6.08 -10.57
CA ILE A 127 4.25 -7.27 -10.30
C ILE A 127 5.38 -6.91 -9.34
N THR A 128 5.61 -7.75 -8.34
CA THR A 128 6.74 -7.65 -7.42
C THR A 128 7.36 -9.03 -7.23
N PRO A 129 8.69 -9.19 -7.39
CA PRO A 129 9.36 -10.46 -7.08
C PRO A 129 9.18 -10.88 -5.63
N VAL A 130 9.13 -12.19 -5.39
CA VAL A 130 9.21 -12.73 -4.03
C VAL A 130 10.68 -13.01 -3.72
N THR A 131 11.25 -12.14 -2.90
CA THR A 131 12.67 -12.14 -2.58
C THR A 131 12.99 -13.07 -1.42
N THR A 132 14.06 -13.84 -1.54
CA THR A 132 14.61 -14.63 -0.43
C THR A 132 15.38 -13.74 0.54
N THR A 133 15.69 -14.26 1.74
CA THR A 133 16.55 -13.53 2.70
C THR A 133 17.92 -13.20 2.10
N GLU A 134 18.52 -14.11 1.35
CA GLU A 134 19.81 -13.89 0.68
C GLU A 134 19.73 -12.74 -0.34
N GLU A 135 18.65 -12.68 -1.12
CA GLU A 135 18.43 -11.60 -2.10
C GLU A 135 18.18 -10.25 -1.42
N VAL A 136 17.50 -10.24 -0.27
CA VAL A 136 17.32 -9.02 0.53
C VAL A 136 18.67 -8.54 1.05
N VAL A 137 19.48 -9.43 1.65
CA VAL A 137 20.81 -9.08 2.18
C VAL A 137 21.71 -8.50 1.08
N ASN A 138 21.64 -9.04 -0.13
CA ASN A 138 22.45 -8.61 -1.28
C ASN A 138 21.72 -7.59 -2.19
N SER A 139 20.74 -6.84 -1.67
CA SER A 139 19.95 -5.90 -2.47
C SER A 139 20.72 -4.62 -2.78
N GLU A 140 20.95 -4.34 -4.07
CA GLU A 140 21.57 -3.08 -4.54
C GLU A 140 20.89 -1.82 -3.99
N GLN A 141 19.56 -1.86 -3.84
CA GLN A 141 18.80 -0.72 -3.33
C GLN A 141 19.01 -0.49 -1.83
N LEU A 142 19.18 -1.56 -1.04
CA LEU A 142 19.48 -1.45 0.39
C LEU A 142 20.93 -1.01 0.61
N ASP A 143 21.85 -1.48 -0.23
CA ASP A 143 23.25 -1.04 -0.22
C ASP A 143 23.39 0.43 -0.61
N PHE A 144 22.73 0.87 -1.69
CA PHE A 144 22.69 2.27 -2.10
C PHE A 144 22.13 3.16 -0.99
N ARG A 145 21.15 2.66 -0.23
CA ARG A 145 20.59 3.36 0.93
C ARG A 145 21.47 3.26 2.18
N GLY A 146 22.60 2.55 2.18
CA GLY A 146 23.41 2.31 3.37
C GLY A 146 22.54 1.78 4.52
N TYR A 147 21.68 0.81 4.22
CA TYR A 147 20.69 0.29 5.15
C TYR A 147 21.28 -0.66 6.19
N TRP A 148 22.33 -1.40 5.84
CA TRP A 148 22.95 -2.39 6.71
C TRP A 148 23.93 -1.74 7.69
N GLU A 149 23.86 -2.14 8.96
CA GLU A 149 24.78 -1.71 10.02
C GLU A 149 25.62 -2.91 10.47
N SER A 150 26.95 -2.74 10.58
CA SER A 150 27.86 -3.76 11.09
C SER A 150 28.10 -3.55 12.58
N VAL A 151 27.85 -4.59 13.38
CA VAL A 151 28.13 -4.58 14.82
C VAL A 151 29.17 -5.65 15.12
N THR A 152 30.25 -5.25 15.80
CA THR A 152 31.27 -6.17 16.30
C THR A 152 30.92 -6.60 17.71
N HIS A 153 30.86 -7.90 17.94
CA HIS A 153 30.54 -8.53 19.21
C HIS A 153 31.79 -8.76 20.06
N ASP A 154 31.60 -8.95 21.37
CA ASP A 154 32.67 -9.28 22.32
C ASP A 154 33.54 -10.48 21.91
N ASP A 155 32.97 -11.45 21.20
CA ASP A 155 33.69 -12.64 20.71
C ASP A 155 34.55 -12.37 19.46
N GLY A 156 34.58 -11.12 18.99
CA GLY A 156 35.29 -10.66 17.80
C GLY A 156 34.56 -10.91 16.49
N SER A 157 33.38 -11.55 16.51
CA SER A 157 32.54 -11.68 15.32
C SER A 157 31.94 -10.34 14.91
N THR A 158 31.75 -10.13 13.61
CA THR A 158 31.04 -8.96 13.09
C THR A 158 29.81 -9.44 12.35
N VAL A 159 28.64 -8.92 12.73
CA VAL A 159 27.34 -9.30 12.17
C VAL A 159 26.68 -8.09 11.53
N HIS A 160 26.02 -8.30 10.39
CA HIS A 160 25.25 -7.28 9.69
C HIS A 160 23.79 -7.30 10.16
N TYR A 161 23.33 -6.17 10.68
CA TYR A 161 21.98 -5.96 11.16
C TYR A 161 21.20 -5.01 10.24
N PRO A 162 19.86 -5.13 10.17
CA PRO A 162 19.03 -4.08 9.60
C PRO A 162 19.24 -2.78 10.37
N GLY A 163 19.65 -1.72 9.68
CA GLY A 163 19.89 -0.42 10.28
C GLY A 163 18.64 0.44 10.42
N ALA A 164 18.86 1.75 10.55
CA ALA A 164 17.79 2.73 10.73
C ALA A 164 16.68 2.65 9.67
N PHE A 165 15.43 2.40 10.11
CA PHE A 165 14.26 2.33 9.23
C PHE A 165 13.90 3.66 8.57
N ALA A 166 14.37 4.78 9.14
CA ALA A 166 14.17 6.14 8.64
C ALA A 166 15.46 6.96 8.75
N LYS A 167 15.67 7.88 7.80
CA LYS A 167 16.80 8.82 7.80
C LYS A 167 16.30 10.23 8.08
N PHE A 168 16.64 10.77 9.24
CA PHE A 168 16.33 12.14 9.63
C PHE A 168 17.58 13.01 9.48
N ALA A 169 17.43 14.18 8.85
CA ALA A 169 18.56 15.07 8.59
C ALA A 169 19.10 15.76 9.85
N GLU A 170 18.21 16.14 10.78
CA GLU A 170 18.57 16.91 11.98
C GLU A 170 18.71 16.03 13.23
N THR A 171 17.94 14.95 13.31
CA THR A 171 17.90 14.03 14.47
C THR A 171 18.07 12.58 14.00
N PRO A 172 19.24 12.21 13.45
CA PRO A 172 19.47 10.87 12.93
C PRO A 172 19.18 9.82 14.01
N LEU A 173 18.57 8.69 13.60
CA LEU A 173 18.41 7.54 14.50
C LEU A 173 19.79 7.04 14.92
N GLN A 174 19.94 6.74 16.20
CA GLN A 174 21.20 6.24 16.73
C GLN A 174 21.45 4.81 16.27
N VAL A 175 22.66 4.55 15.78
CA VAL A 175 23.18 3.21 15.51
C VAL A 175 23.21 2.44 16.82
N LEU A 176 22.61 1.26 16.83
CA LEU A 176 22.58 0.41 18.02
C LEU A 176 23.95 -0.25 18.20
N ALA A 177 24.46 -0.22 19.43
CA ALA A 177 25.62 -1.02 19.82
C ALA A 177 25.24 -2.51 19.94
N GLU A 178 26.21 -3.35 20.30
CA GLU A 178 25.93 -4.73 20.69
C GLU A 178 24.82 -4.79 21.75
N ALA A 179 23.98 -5.82 21.67
CA ALA A 179 22.94 -6.05 22.67
C ALA A 179 23.59 -6.23 24.05
N PRO A 180 23.11 -5.51 25.09
CA PRO A 180 23.77 -5.54 26.38
C PRO A 180 23.75 -6.93 27.00
N ARG A 181 24.84 -7.29 27.68
CA ARG A 181 24.91 -8.51 28.48
C ARG A 181 23.96 -8.40 29.68
N LEU A 182 23.54 -9.56 30.20
CA LEU A 182 22.73 -9.61 31.40
C LEU A 182 23.46 -8.91 32.57
N GLY A 183 22.87 -7.82 33.05
CA GLY A 183 23.38 -7.05 34.18
C GLY A 183 24.48 -6.04 33.85
N GLU A 184 24.85 -5.86 32.58
CA GLU A 184 25.92 -4.95 32.13
C GLU A 184 25.76 -3.53 32.66
N HIS A 185 24.54 -3.00 32.59
CA HIS A 185 24.25 -1.63 33.02
C HIS A 185 23.66 -1.55 34.44
N THR A 186 23.63 -2.65 35.22
CA THR A 186 22.97 -2.66 36.54
C THR A 186 23.56 -1.61 37.48
N VAL A 187 24.88 -1.56 37.61
CA VAL A 187 25.54 -0.60 38.51
C VAL A 187 25.36 0.84 38.02
N GLN A 188 25.43 1.07 36.70
CA GLN A 188 25.17 2.38 36.12
C GLN A 188 23.76 2.85 36.46
N VAL A 189 22.74 2.04 36.15
CA VAL A 189 21.32 2.39 36.35
C VAL A 189 20.99 2.57 37.84
N LEU A 190 21.55 1.75 38.73
CA LEU A 190 21.36 1.90 40.18
C LEU A 190 22.04 3.14 40.75
N ASN A 191 23.05 3.69 40.08
CA ASN A 191 23.72 4.93 40.46
C ASN A 191 23.16 6.16 39.74
N GLU A 192 22.28 5.99 38.74
CA GLU A 192 21.55 7.10 38.15
C GLU A 192 20.68 7.74 39.25
N PRO A 193 20.60 9.08 39.32
CA PRO A 193 19.70 9.73 40.25
C PRO A 193 18.26 9.24 40.00
N ASP A 194 17.49 9.06 41.07
CA ASP A 194 16.08 8.74 40.96
C ASP A 194 15.43 9.70 39.96
N ARG A 195 14.79 9.14 38.92
CA ARG A 195 14.09 9.94 37.92
C ARG A 195 12.92 10.65 38.59
N SER A 196 13.14 11.89 39.03
CA SER A 196 12.04 12.81 39.29
C SER A 196 11.48 13.24 37.93
N ALA A 197 10.15 13.24 37.80
CA ALA A 197 9.55 13.94 36.67
C ALA A 197 9.92 15.43 36.80
N ASP A 198 10.83 15.91 35.96
CA ASP A 198 11.18 17.35 35.90
C ASP A 198 9.99 18.21 35.48
N ILE A 199 8.96 17.56 34.93
CA ILE A 199 7.69 18.15 34.59
C ILE A 199 6.69 17.77 35.68
N ALA A 200 6.28 18.74 36.49
CA ALA A 200 5.08 18.60 37.30
C ALA A 200 3.92 18.30 36.35
N ILE A 201 3.24 17.16 36.53
CA ILE A 201 1.98 16.89 35.85
C ILE A 201 0.98 17.90 36.41
N SER A 202 0.89 19.06 35.76
CA SER A 202 -0.17 20.01 36.03
C SER A 202 -1.50 19.34 35.73
N GLU A 203 -2.52 19.57 36.56
CA GLU A 203 -3.89 19.24 36.16
C GLU A 203 -4.10 19.80 34.74
N PRO A 204 -4.65 19.00 33.80
CA PRO A 204 -4.82 19.45 32.44
C PRO A 204 -5.65 20.74 32.47
N THR A 205 -4.99 21.86 32.24
CA THR A 205 -5.70 23.10 31.92
C THR A 205 -6.42 22.78 30.63
N ALA A 206 -7.75 22.84 30.65
CA ALA A 206 -8.58 22.52 29.50
C ALA A 206 -8.31 23.56 28.39
N SER A 207 -7.22 23.38 27.66
CA SER A 207 -6.96 24.11 26.43
C SER A 207 -7.93 23.57 25.40
N THR A 208 -8.79 24.45 24.91
CA THR A 208 -9.69 24.16 23.79
C THR A 208 -8.95 24.24 22.44
N ALA A 209 -7.67 24.63 22.44
CA ALA A 209 -6.87 24.68 21.23
C ALA A 209 -6.35 23.28 20.86
N LEU A 210 -6.64 22.86 19.63
CA LEU A 210 -6.14 21.60 19.10
C LEU A 210 -4.61 21.63 18.93
N PRO A 211 -3.90 20.50 19.12
CA PRO A 211 -2.43 20.47 19.19
C PRO A 211 -1.68 21.00 17.96
N LEU A 212 -2.26 20.90 16.76
CA LEU A 212 -1.65 21.34 15.50
C LEU A 212 -2.32 22.60 14.93
N LYS A 213 -3.07 23.34 15.75
CA LYS A 213 -3.69 24.60 15.32
C LYS A 213 -2.64 25.56 14.79
N GLY A 214 -2.83 26.02 13.55
CA GLY A 214 -1.93 26.96 12.85
C GLY A 214 -0.91 26.28 11.93
N VAL A 215 -0.76 24.96 11.99
CA VAL A 215 0.02 24.19 11.01
C VAL A 215 -0.78 24.09 9.70
N LYS A 216 -0.11 24.34 8.57
CA LYS A 216 -0.69 24.22 7.23
C LYS A 216 0.01 23.12 6.45
N VAL A 217 -0.76 22.21 5.86
CA VAL A 217 -0.23 21.07 5.09
C VAL A 217 -0.84 21.07 3.70
N LEU A 218 0.03 20.94 2.69
CA LEU A 218 -0.38 20.70 1.31
C LEU A 218 -0.28 19.19 1.02
N ASP A 219 -1.41 18.56 0.75
CA ASP A 219 -1.54 17.11 0.60
C ASP A 219 -1.67 16.72 -0.88
N PHE A 220 -0.65 16.04 -1.41
CA PHE A 220 -0.62 15.46 -2.77
C PHE A 220 -0.80 13.93 -2.75
N MET A 221 -1.23 13.37 -1.62
CA MET A 221 -1.34 11.94 -1.45
C MET A 221 -2.63 11.40 -2.07
N TRP A 222 -2.58 10.12 -2.38
CA TRP A 222 -3.57 9.35 -3.12
C TRP A 222 -3.68 7.96 -2.49
N ALA A 223 -4.68 7.19 -2.92
CA ALA A 223 -5.06 5.93 -2.30
C ALA A 223 -5.50 6.11 -0.83
N MET A 224 -5.20 5.16 0.04
CA MET A 224 -5.73 5.13 1.41
C MET A 224 -4.72 5.61 2.45
N ALA A 225 -3.51 5.04 2.45
CA ALA A 225 -2.55 5.21 3.54
C ALA A 225 -2.09 6.67 3.72
N GLY A 226 -1.71 7.32 2.62
CA GLY A 226 -1.26 8.72 2.65
C GLY A 226 -2.38 9.67 3.11
N PRO A 227 -3.56 9.64 2.46
CA PRO A 227 -4.68 10.46 2.91
C PRO A 227 -5.13 10.18 4.35
N ALA A 228 -5.10 8.92 4.81
CA ALA A 228 -5.39 8.58 6.20
C ALA A 228 -4.37 9.21 7.17
N ALA A 229 -3.08 9.18 6.82
CA ALA A 229 -2.04 9.77 7.65
C ALA A 229 -2.21 11.30 7.79
N SER A 230 -2.46 12.02 6.69
CA SER A 230 -2.73 13.46 6.78
C SER A 230 -4.05 13.76 7.47
N ARG A 231 -5.09 12.92 7.33
CA ARG A 231 -6.33 13.09 8.10
C ARG A 231 -6.09 13.14 9.62
N VAL A 232 -5.20 12.30 10.15
CA VAL A 232 -4.86 12.34 11.59
C VAL A 232 -4.34 13.73 11.99
N LEU A 233 -3.58 14.39 11.13
CA LEU A 233 -3.11 15.76 11.39
C LEU A 233 -4.26 16.78 11.38
N ALA A 234 -5.25 16.61 10.51
CA ALA A 234 -6.45 17.43 10.48
C ALA A 234 -7.29 17.25 11.75
N ASP A 235 -7.44 16.00 12.24
CA ASP A 235 -8.13 15.69 13.50
C ASP A 235 -7.44 16.37 14.71
N TYR A 236 -6.11 16.56 14.65
CA TYR A 236 -5.35 17.36 15.62
C TYR A 236 -5.31 18.88 15.32
N GLY A 237 -6.09 19.36 14.35
CA GLY A 237 -6.31 20.78 14.10
C GLY A 237 -5.41 21.45 13.05
N ALA A 238 -4.63 20.68 12.30
CA ALA A 238 -3.89 21.21 11.15
C ALA A 238 -4.85 21.61 10.01
N GLU A 239 -4.56 22.71 9.32
CA GLU A 239 -5.27 23.09 8.11
C GLU A 239 -4.66 22.36 6.92
N ILE A 240 -5.43 21.45 6.31
CA ILE A 240 -4.95 20.63 5.19
C ILE A 240 -5.68 21.01 3.91
N VAL A 241 -4.89 21.31 2.88
CA VAL A 241 -5.38 21.51 1.52
C VAL A 241 -4.93 20.32 0.67
N ARG A 242 -5.88 19.49 0.26
CA ARG A 242 -5.64 18.39 -0.66
C ARG A 242 -5.72 18.86 -2.10
N VAL A 243 -4.71 18.50 -2.89
CA VAL A 243 -4.63 18.77 -4.31
C VAL A 243 -4.82 17.47 -5.09
N GLU A 244 -5.77 17.45 -6.01
CA GLU A 244 -6.07 16.29 -6.84
C GLU A 244 -6.17 16.62 -8.31
N SER A 245 -5.68 15.73 -9.17
CA SER A 245 -5.77 15.89 -10.62
C SER A 245 -7.21 15.72 -11.11
N ALA A 246 -7.68 16.68 -11.91
CA ALA A 246 -8.95 16.56 -12.64
C ALA A 246 -8.90 15.48 -13.74
N ASN A 247 -7.70 15.15 -14.25
CA ASN A 247 -7.51 14.17 -15.32
C ASN A 247 -7.28 12.75 -14.79
N LYS A 248 -6.82 12.62 -13.55
CA LYS A 248 -6.53 11.34 -12.91
C LYS A 248 -7.03 11.38 -11.48
N LEU A 249 -8.30 11.06 -11.33
CA LEU A 249 -8.96 10.94 -10.04
C LEU A 249 -8.27 9.89 -9.18
N ASP A 250 -8.32 10.10 -7.87
CA ASP A 250 -7.82 9.14 -6.89
C ASP A 250 -8.58 7.81 -6.99
N ALA A 251 -7.86 6.70 -7.04
CA ALA A 251 -8.44 5.37 -7.23
C ALA A 251 -9.43 4.99 -6.13
N VAL A 252 -9.30 5.56 -4.92
CA VAL A 252 -10.28 5.29 -3.83
C VAL A 252 -11.66 5.86 -4.12
N ARG A 253 -11.80 6.81 -5.06
CA ARG A 253 -13.10 7.32 -5.51
C ARG A 253 -13.94 6.28 -6.22
N SER A 254 -13.32 5.26 -6.82
CA SER A 254 -14.04 4.13 -7.42
C SER A 254 -14.28 2.97 -6.47
N LEU A 255 -13.97 3.12 -5.18
CA LEU A 255 -14.18 2.07 -4.19
C LEU A 255 -15.45 2.31 -3.37
N SER A 256 -16.21 1.23 -3.17
CA SER A 256 -17.41 1.18 -2.34
C SER A 256 -17.06 1.38 -0.84
N PRO A 257 -18.02 1.71 0.04
CA PRO A 257 -19.46 1.80 -0.19
C PRO A 257 -19.86 3.08 -0.93
N PHE A 258 -20.96 2.99 -1.69
CA PHE A 258 -21.63 4.13 -2.31
C PHE A 258 -23.08 4.23 -1.81
N PRO A 259 -23.67 5.43 -1.74
CA PRO A 259 -25.09 5.59 -1.43
C PRO A 259 -25.97 4.79 -2.40
N ALA A 260 -26.90 4.00 -1.85
CA ALA A 260 -27.79 3.12 -2.61
C ALA A 260 -27.07 2.14 -3.56
N ASP A 261 -25.80 1.81 -3.26
CA ASP A 261 -24.94 0.93 -4.07
C ASP A 261 -24.74 1.40 -5.52
N VAL A 262 -24.94 2.70 -5.79
CA VAL A 262 -24.71 3.31 -7.11
C VAL A 262 -23.32 3.93 -7.15
N ALA A 263 -22.43 3.37 -7.98
CA ALA A 263 -21.07 3.88 -8.15
C ALA A 263 -21.06 5.34 -8.63
N ASP A 264 -20.43 6.20 -7.85
CA ASP A 264 -20.26 7.63 -8.15
C ASP A 264 -18.93 8.10 -7.51
N PRO A 265 -17.96 8.56 -8.32
CA PRO A 265 -16.65 9.02 -7.84
C PRO A 265 -16.69 10.13 -6.79
N ASP A 266 -17.77 10.91 -6.72
CA ASP A 266 -17.95 11.97 -5.74
C ASP A 266 -18.74 11.51 -4.50
N LYS A 267 -19.17 10.25 -4.46
CA LYS A 267 -19.92 9.67 -3.34
C LYS A 267 -19.27 8.43 -2.73
N SER A 268 -18.00 8.15 -3.02
CA SER A 268 -17.28 7.08 -2.35
C SER A 268 -17.14 7.35 -0.85
N GLY A 269 -17.68 6.46 -0.03
CA GLY A 269 -17.55 6.52 1.43
C GLY A 269 -16.10 6.37 1.89
N ILE A 270 -15.28 5.57 1.18
CA ILE A 270 -13.85 5.43 1.49
C ILE A 270 -13.13 6.76 1.24
N TYR A 271 -13.32 7.35 0.06
CA TYR A 271 -12.68 8.63 -0.27
C TYR A 271 -12.99 9.71 0.78
N HIS A 272 -14.28 9.87 1.12
CA HIS A 272 -14.72 10.84 2.12
C HIS A 272 -14.17 10.54 3.50
N ASN A 273 -14.10 9.26 3.90
CA ASN A 273 -13.52 8.87 5.18
C ASN A 273 -12.02 9.17 5.27
N MET A 274 -11.26 8.92 4.20
CA MET A 274 -9.81 9.17 4.19
C MET A 274 -9.46 10.66 4.10
N ASN A 275 -10.41 11.49 3.66
CA ASN A 275 -10.19 12.93 3.44
C ASN A 275 -11.03 13.83 4.34
N ALA A 276 -11.71 13.28 5.35
CA ALA A 276 -12.45 14.05 6.33
C ALA A 276 -11.55 15.10 7.02
N GLY A 277 -12.11 16.29 7.26
CA GLY A 277 -11.38 17.42 7.87
C GLY A 277 -10.46 18.19 6.93
N LYS A 278 -10.30 17.74 5.67
CA LYS A 278 -9.45 18.41 4.68
C LYS A 278 -10.26 19.30 3.74
N ARG A 279 -9.62 20.35 3.21
CA ARG A 279 -10.15 21.18 2.12
C ARG A 279 -9.70 20.62 0.78
N GLY A 280 -10.62 20.40 -0.16
CA GLY A 280 -10.30 19.91 -1.50
C GLY A 280 -10.08 21.05 -2.49
N LEU A 281 -9.00 20.98 -3.27
CA LEU A 281 -8.79 21.80 -4.48
C LEU A 281 -8.46 20.87 -5.66
N PRO A 282 -9.26 20.86 -6.74
CA PRO A 282 -8.81 20.25 -7.98
C PRO A 282 -7.62 21.05 -8.52
N SER A 283 -6.58 20.37 -9.01
CA SER A 283 -5.43 20.99 -9.66
C SER A 283 -5.85 21.50 -11.05
N ILE A 284 -6.46 22.68 -11.07
CA ILE A 284 -6.59 23.51 -12.26
C ILE A 284 -5.55 24.62 -12.14
N TRP A 285 -4.50 24.57 -12.95
CA TRP A 285 -3.77 25.78 -13.31
C TRP A 285 -4.67 26.53 -14.30
N PRO A 286 -5.29 27.66 -13.93
CA PRO A 286 -6.32 28.24 -14.76
C PRO A 286 -5.70 29.12 -15.84
N SER A 287 -5.97 28.81 -17.10
CA SER A 287 -6.38 29.87 -18.03
C SER A 287 -7.82 30.34 -17.75
N ARG A 288 -8.58 29.65 -16.88
CA ARG A 288 -9.93 30.04 -16.42
C ARG A 288 -10.22 29.59 -14.99
N GLY A 289 -10.34 30.56 -14.07
CA GLY A 289 -11.01 30.57 -12.75
C GLY A 289 -11.01 29.34 -11.82
N LEU A 290 -10.57 29.54 -10.56
CA LEU A 290 -10.75 28.57 -9.47
C LEU A 290 -12.22 28.31 -9.14
N LEU A 291 -12.62 27.04 -9.08
CA LEU A 291 -13.85 26.58 -8.42
C LEU A 291 -13.45 25.85 -7.14
N MET A 292 -13.67 26.49 -6.00
CA MET A 292 -13.64 25.87 -4.67
C MET A 292 -14.99 25.17 -4.45
N SER A 293 -15.01 23.84 -4.34
CA SER A 293 -16.19 23.14 -3.82
C SER A 293 -16.11 23.13 -2.29
N TYR A 294 -16.95 23.93 -1.63
CA TYR A 294 -17.18 23.83 -0.19
C TYR A 294 -18.26 22.78 0.07
N GLY A 295 -17.94 21.80 0.91
CA GLY A 295 -18.90 20.90 1.55
C GLY A 295 -18.52 20.76 3.02
N THR A 296 -19.40 21.23 3.90
CA THR A 296 -19.39 20.98 5.35
C THR A 296 -19.86 19.58 5.68
#